data_AF-A0A522E1W4-F1
#
_entry.id   AF-A0A522E1W4-F1
#
_cell.length_a   1.000
_cell.length_b   1.000
_cell.length_c   1.000
_cell.angle_alpha   90.00
_cell.angle_beta   90.00
_cell.angle_gamma   90.00
#
_symmetry.space_group_name_H-M   'P 1'
#
loop_
_entity.id
_entity.type
_entity.pdbx_description
1 polymer ?
#
loop_
_entity_poly.entity_id
_entity_poly.type
_entity_poly.pdbx_seq_one_letter_code
_entity_poly.pdbx_strand_id
1 'polypeptide(L)'
;MLKRLLVLIVCFSLLPAIFAFTNVKKKKPVQKIIIDPGHGGKDQGAKGLISTEAQLCLEMGLKLGKSIEQNFPNIKVLYTRTTDVLAG
;
A
#
# COMPACT_ATOMS: atom_id res chain seq x y z
N MET A 1 -43.44 5.09 40.22
CA MET A 1 -42.68 3.93 39.69
C MET A 1 -42.75 3.85 38.16
N LEU A 2 -43.93 4.01 37.55
CA LEU A 2 -44.13 3.93 36.10
C LEU A 2 -43.30 4.93 35.26
N LYS A 3 -43.16 6.18 35.71
CA LYS A 3 -42.33 7.20 35.01
C LYS A 3 -40.83 6.85 34.96
N ARG A 4 -40.29 6.23 36.03
CA ARG A 4 -38.90 5.73 36.05
C ARG A 4 -38.71 4.55 35.10
N LEU A 5 -39.70 3.66 35.03
CA LEU A 5 -39.69 2.53 34.10
C LEU A 5 -39.73 3.00 32.64
N LEU A 6 -40.57 4.01 32.33
CA LEU A 6 -40.66 4.59 31.00
C LEU A 6 -39.34 5.23 30.55
N VAL A 7 -38.67 5.97 31.44
CA VAL A 7 -37.34 6.57 31.17
C VAL A 7 -36.29 5.49 30.88
N LEU A 8 -36.28 4.39 31.65
CA LEU A 8 -35.35 3.28 31.43
C LEU A 8 -35.60 2.58 30.08
N ILE A 9 -36.87 2.38 29.69
CA ILE A 9 -37.23 1.78 28.39
C ILE A 9 -36.80 2.69 27.24
N VAL A 10 -37.02 4.01 27.36
CA VAL A 10 -36.59 4.98 26.35
C VAL A 10 -35.05 4.99 26.24
N CYS A 11 -34.33 5.04 27.36
CA CYS A 11 -32.87 4.95 27.36
C CYS A 11 -32.36 3.63 26.75
N PHE A 12 -33.01 2.49 27.05
CA PHE A 12 -32.63 1.19 26.49
C PHE A 12 -32.90 1.08 24.98
N SER A 13 -33.99 1.69 24.50
CA SER A 13 -34.31 1.77 23.07
C SER A 13 -33.36 2.68 22.27
N LEU A 14 -32.69 3.62 22.93
CA LEU A 14 -31.74 4.56 22.31
C LEU A 14 -30.30 3.99 22.21
N LEU A 15 -29.94 2.95 22.98
CA LEU A 15 -28.64 2.27 22.89
C LEU A 15 -28.30 1.70 21.49
N PRO A 16 -29.20 0.96 20.80
CA PRO A 16 -28.88 0.39 19.49
C PRO A 16 -28.71 1.45 18.39
N ALA A 17 -29.31 2.64 18.54
CA ALA A 17 -29.13 3.74 17.59
C ALA A 17 -27.68 4.27 17.57
N ILE A 18 -26.94 4.17 18.67
CA ILE A 18 -25.52 4.59 18.74
C ILE A 18 -24.62 3.60 17.98
N PHE A 19 -24.93 2.30 18.03
CA PHE A 19 -24.16 1.26 17.33
C PHE A 19 -24.42 1.24 15.81
N ALA A 20 -25.59 1.70 15.35
CA ALA A 20 -25.96 1.72 13.94
C ALA A 20 -25.04 2.62 13.07
N PHE A 21 -24.34 3.59 13.67
CA PHE A 21 -23.47 4.54 12.95
C PHE A 21 -22.00 4.09 12.81
N THR A 22 -21.62 2.87 13.22
CA THR A 22 -20.21 2.46 13.24
C THR A 22 -19.68 1.83 11.93
N ASN A 23 -20.50 1.75 10.87
CA ASN A 23 -20.09 1.21 9.57
C ASN A 23 -19.23 2.19 8.74
N VAL A 24 -18.16 2.71 9.32
CA VAL A 24 -17.12 3.40 8.56
C VAL A 24 -16.33 2.36 7.80
N LYS A 25 -16.48 2.31 6.47
CA LYS A 25 -15.63 1.50 5.58
C LYS A 25 -14.18 1.98 5.72
N LYS A 26 -13.40 1.35 6.60
CA LYS A 26 -11.96 1.60 6.71
C LYS A 26 -11.29 1.15 5.41
N LYS A 27 -10.57 2.05 4.75
CA LYS A 27 -9.72 1.68 3.60
C LYS A 27 -8.69 0.67 4.08
N LYS A 28 -8.54 -0.42 3.33
CA LYS A 28 -7.50 -1.43 3.63
C LYS A 28 -6.13 -0.77 3.44
N PRO A 29 -5.18 -0.97 4.38
CA PRO A 29 -3.83 -0.46 4.20
C PRO A 29 -3.16 -1.13 3.00
N VAL A 30 -2.19 -0.43 2.40
CA VAL A 30 -1.33 -1.04 1.37
C VAL A 30 -0.50 -2.13 2.05
N GLN A 31 -0.50 -3.33 1.45
CA GLN A 31 0.24 -4.49 1.98
C GLN A 31 1.41 -4.89 1.10
N LYS A 32 1.36 -4.58 -0.19
CA LYS A 32 2.34 -5.02 -1.18
C LYS A 32 2.55 -3.93 -2.22
N ILE A 33 3.79 -3.73 -2.62
CA ILE A 33 4.19 -2.87 -3.74
C ILE A 33 5.06 -3.70 -4.67
N ILE A 34 4.77 -3.63 -5.97
CA ILE A 34 5.62 -4.20 -7.01
C ILE A 34 6.36 -3.03 -7.65
N ILE A 35 7.68 -3.08 -7.65
CA ILE A 35 8.55 -2.14 -8.36
C ILE A 35 8.95 -2.81 -9.65
N ASP A 36 8.75 -2.11 -10.76
CA ASP A 36 9.12 -2.58 -12.09
C ASP A 36 10.25 -1.70 -12.65
N PRO A 37 11.52 -2.10 -12.47
CA PRO A 37 12.61 -1.45 -13.17
C PRO A 37 12.51 -1.75 -14.67
N GLY A 38 12.08 -0.77 -15.48
CA GLY A 38 11.91 -0.93 -16.92
C GLY A 38 13.18 -1.36 -17.66
N HIS A 39 13.00 -1.94 -18.86
CA HIS A 39 14.07 -2.47 -19.72
C HIS A 39 14.95 -3.54 -19.03
N GLY A 40 16.09 -3.89 -19.64
CA GLY A 40 17.09 -4.81 -19.09
C GLY A 40 17.66 -5.80 -20.11
N GLY A 41 18.89 -6.25 -19.87
CA GLY A 41 19.55 -7.24 -20.71
C GLY A 41 19.79 -6.72 -22.13
N LYS A 42 19.14 -7.30 -23.14
CA LYS A 42 19.31 -6.86 -24.54
C LYS A 42 18.58 -5.56 -24.87
N ASP A 43 17.48 -5.29 -24.17
CA ASP A 43 16.75 -4.05 -24.31
C ASP A 43 17.32 -3.04 -23.30
N GLN A 44 18.10 -2.07 -23.78
CA GLN A 44 18.73 -1.07 -22.92
C GLN A 44 17.86 0.20 -22.76
N GLY A 45 16.76 0.30 -23.50
CA GLY A 45 15.93 1.51 -23.55
C GLY A 45 16.68 2.73 -24.10
N ALA A 46 16.31 3.92 -23.64
CA ALA A 46 16.94 5.16 -24.08
C ALA A 46 18.43 5.22 -23.71
N LYS A 47 19.26 5.65 -24.67
CA LYS A 47 20.71 5.81 -24.48
C LYS A 47 21.05 7.25 -24.08
N GLY A 48 21.70 7.41 -22.94
CA GLY A 48 22.31 8.67 -22.50
C GLY A 48 23.79 8.77 -22.91
N LEU A 49 24.45 9.83 -22.43
CA LEU A 49 25.87 10.06 -22.69
C LEU A 49 26.77 9.01 -22.02
N ILE A 50 26.39 8.56 -20.81
CA ILE A 50 27.20 7.63 -19.99
C ILE A 50 26.39 6.48 -19.39
N SER A 51 25.07 6.47 -19.57
CA SER A 51 24.17 5.47 -18.98
C SER A 51 23.04 5.11 -19.94
N THR A 52 22.34 4.03 -19.61
CA THR A 52 21.11 3.62 -20.29
C THR A 52 19.93 3.74 -19.34
N GLU A 53 18.72 3.80 -19.91
CA GLU A 53 17.48 3.76 -19.15
C GLU A 53 17.41 2.52 -18.25
N ALA A 54 17.78 1.35 -18.78
CA ALA A 54 17.81 0.09 -18.03
C ALA A 54 18.67 0.17 -16.76
N GLN A 55 19.83 0.82 -16.84
CA GLN A 55 20.73 1.01 -15.70
C GLN A 55 20.13 1.94 -14.64
N LEU A 56 19.63 3.11 -15.07
CA LEU A 56 19.06 4.11 -14.17
C LEU A 56 17.80 3.58 -13.48
N CYS A 57 16.91 2.92 -14.22
CA CYS A 57 15.69 2.33 -13.68
C CYS A 57 16.00 1.24 -12.65
N LEU A 58 16.99 0.37 -12.90
CA LEU A 58 17.41 -0.66 -11.95
C LEU A 58 17.93 -0.04 -10.65
N GLU A 59 18.85 0.92 -10.77
CA GLU A 59 19.46 1.57 -9.62
C GLU A 59 18.41 2.31 -8.77
N MET A 60 17.52 3.07 -9.42
CA MET A 60 16.44 3.79 -8.75
C MET A 60 15.42 2.84 -8.12
N GLY A 61 15.02 1.78 -8.82
CA GLY A 61 14.06 0.79 -8.32
C GLY A 61 14.55 0.11 -7.04
N LEU A 62 15.81 -0.32 -7.01
CA LEU A 62 16.42 -0.95 -5.84
C LEU A 62 16.54 0.03 -4.66
N LYS A 63 16.95 1.28 -4.91
CA LYS A 63 17.01 2.32 -3.86
C LYS A 63 15.63 2.65 -3.29
N LEU A 64 14.62 2.76 -4.16
CA LEU A 64 13.24 3.02 -3.76
C LEU A 64 12.71 1.87 -2.88
N GLY A 65 12.86 0.63 -3.35
CA GLY A 65 12.35 -0.52 -2.61
C GLY A 65 13.02 -0.70 -1.25
N LYS A 66 14.35 -0.51 -1.16
CA LYS A 66 15.07 -0.48 0.12
C LYS A 66 14.54 0.61 1.05
N SER A 67 14.29 1.82 0.52
CA SER A 67 13.71 2.91 1.30
C SER A 67 12.31 2.57 1.82
N ILE A 68 11.47 1.93 1.00
CA ILE A 68 10.13 1.49 1.41
C ILE A 68 10.23 0.44 2.52
N GLU A 69 11.07 -0.59 2.36
CA GLU A 69 11.25 -1.64 3.36
C GLU A 69 11.74 -1.09 4.71
N GLN A 70 12.63 -0.09 4.68
CA GLN A 70 13.16 0.58 5.88
C GLN A 70 12.11 1.43 6.60
N ASN A 71 11.32 2.21 5.84
CA ASN A 71 10.35 3.16 6.42
C ASN A 71 8.99 2.50 6.71
N PHE A 72 8.65 1.41 6.02
CA PHE A 72 7.36 0.74 6.09
C PHE A 72 7.52 -0.79 6.18
N PRO A 73 7.98 -1.34 7.31
CA PRO A 73 8.32 -2.76 7.46
C PRO A 73 7.13 -3.72 7.25
N ASN A 74 5.90 -3.20 7.30
CA ASN A 74 4.67 -3.97 7.07
C ASN A 74 4.27 -4.08 5.59
N ILE A 75 4.96 -3.35 4.69
CA ILE A 75 4.72 -3.41 3.25
C ILE A 75 5.73 -4.38 2.64
N LYS A 76 5.23 -5.41 1.96
CA LYS A 76 6.09 -6.33 1.20
C LYS A 76 6.42 -5.73 -0.17
N VAL A 77 7.70 -5.54 -0.45
CA VAL A 77 8.19 -5.09 -1.75
C VAL A 77 8.55 -6.32 -2.60
N LEU A 78 8.17 -6.27 -3.87
CA LEU A 78 8.54 -7.25 -4.90
C LEU A 78 9.12 -6.50 -6.09
N TYR A 79 10.04 -7.13 -6.79
CA TYR A 79 10.66 -6.55 -7.99
C TYR A 79 10.40 -7.46 -9.19
N THR A 80 10.16 -6.90 -10.37
CA THR A 80 10.11 -7.67 -11.62
C THR A 80 11.50 -8.16 -12.02
N ARG A 81 12.55 -7.39 -11.69
CA ARG A 81 13.96 -7.77 -11.77
C ARG A 81 14.80 -7.08 -10.70
N THR A 82 15.92 -7.69 -10.33
CA THR A 82 16.90 -7.14 -9.38
C THR A 82 18.32 -7.08 -9.96
N THR A 83 18.48 -7.52 -11.21
CA THR A 83 19.73 -7.54 -11.97
C THR A 83 19.48 -7.01 -13.38
N ASP A 84 20.54 -6.86 -14.17
CA ASP A 84 20.44 -6.48 -15.57
C ASP A 84 20.01 -7.67 -16.44
N VAL A 85 18.71 -7.97 -16.36
CA VAL A 85 18.03 -9.00 -17.15
C VAL A 85 16.75 -8.41 -17.72
N LEU A 86 16.31 -8.92 -18.87
CA LEU A 86 14.98 -8.58 -19.37
C LEU A 86 13.94 -9.21 -18.45
N ALA A 87 13.07 -8.40 -17.87
CA ALA A 87 11.96 -8.88 -17.05
C ALA A 87 10.81 -9.33 -17.97
N GLY A 88 10.76 -10.63 -18.27
CA GLY A 88 9.78 -11.22 -19.20
C GLY A 88 10.31 -11.37 -20.62
#